data_AF-A0A1I7XCF0-F1
#
_entry.id   AF-A0A1I7XCF0-F1
#
_cell.length_a   1.000
_cell.length_b   1.000
_cell.length_c   1.000
_cell.angle_alpha   90.00
_cell.angle_beta   90.00
_cell.angle_gamma   90.00
#
_symmetry.space_group_name_H-M   'P 1'
#
loop_
_entity.id
_entity.type
_entity.pdbx_description
1 polymer ?
#
loop_
_entity_poly.entity_id
_entity_poly.type
_entity_poly.pdbx_seq_one_letter_code
_entity_poly.pdbx_strand_id
1 'polypeptide(L)'
;MEFPNFFHLIFSILDLVIVHEDVDDPLVTIQDVLDVDRYNKETARCLLGGQDSSVCTYPEGYKPRQPLFACLTCTPPPNGGGVCYGCSVHCHEGHMKASFNPHNMYNDNFAGVFCVCKKLFPNEIDEPMLQCAVCEDWFHLSHLDEKLNTTRDIDEVADTQSLVCYKNFLVLS
;
A
#
# COMPACT_ATOMS: atom_id res chain seq x y z
N MET A 1 -65.10 -7.58 38.46
CA MET A 1 -64.48 -6.89 37.31
C MET A 1 -63.65 -5.77 37.90
N GLU A 2 -62.35 -5.99 38.05
CA GLU A 2 -61.41 -4.95 38.50
C GLU A 2 -60.15 -5.06 37.63
N PHE A 3 -59.77 -3.94 37.02
CA PHE A 3 -58.62 -3.80 36.13
C PHE A 3 -57.31 -3.75 36.93
N PRO A 4 -56.20 -4.38 36.50
CA PRO A 4 -54.95 -4.27 37.21
C PRO A 4 -54.19 -2.97 36.85
N ASN A 5 -53.56 -2.42 37.89
CA ASN A 5 -52.83 -1.16 37.98
C ASN A 5 -51.75 -0.96 36.91
N PHE A 6 -51.91 0.10 36.09
CA PHE A 6 -50.93 0.59 35.12
C PHE A 6 -49.75 1.37 35.76
N PHE A 7 -49.73 1.51 37.09
CA PHE A 7 -48.78 2.38 37.81
C PHE A 7 -47.40 1.75 38.08
N HIS A 8 -47.25 0.42 37.97
CA HIS A 8 -45.97 -0.26 38.25
C HIS A 8 -45.00 -0.31 37.06
N LEU A 9 -45.44 0.01 35.84
CA LEU A 9 -44.60 -0.05 34.63
C LEU A 9 -43.79 1.24 34.38
N ILE A 10 -44.15 2.35 35.01
CA ILE A 10 -43.45 3.64 34.84
C ILE A 10 -42.16 3.70 35.67
N PHE A 11 -42.10 3.00 36.81
CA PHE A 11 -40.91 3.00 37.67
C PHE A 11 -39.73 2.20 37.09
N SER A 12 -39.97 1.25 36.17
CA SER A 12 -38.88 0.46 35.55
C SER A 12 -38.16 1.19 34.40
N ILE A 13 -38.73 2.26 33.85
CA ILE A 13 -38.14 2.98 32.72
C ILE A 13 -37.18 4.09 33.19
N LEU A 14 -37.32 4.57 34.42
CA LEU A 14 -36.43 5.60 34.99
C LEU A 14 -35.05 5.05 35.39
N ASP A 15 -34.90 3.74 35.55
CA ASP A 15 -33.59 3.09 35.75
C ASP A 15 -32.84 2.85 34.43
N LEU A 16 -33.42 3.24 33.28
CA LEU A 16 -32.74 3.28 31.98
C LEU A 16 -31.93 4.57 31.79
N VAL A 17 -31.60 5.28 32.87
CA VAL A 17 -30.39 6.09 32.88
C VAL A 17 -29.25 5.10 32.98
N ILE A 18 -28.74 4.68 31.82
CA ILE A 18 -27.39 4.11 31.73
C ILE A 18 -26.48 5.22 32.25
N VAL A 19 -26.16 5.15 33.54
CA VAL A 19 -24.95 5.74 34.07
C VAL A 19 -23.85 4.91 33.43
N HIS A 20 -23.37 5.34 32.26
CA HIS A 20 -22.08 4.85 31.78
C HIS A 20 -21.05 5.61 32.62
N GLU A 21 -20.88 5.13 33.85
CA GLU A 21 -19.86 5.56 34.78
C GLU A 21 -18.54 4.89 34.36
N ASP A 22 -17.98 5.35 33.24
CA ASP A 22 -16.59 5.14 32.85
C ASP A 22 -16.10 6.44 32.21
N VAL A 23 -15.68 7.40 33.05
CA VAL A 23 -15.24 8.76 32.65
C VAL A 23 -13.78 8.76 32.15
N ASP A 24 -13.17 7.58 31.97
CA ASP A 24 -11.78 7.43 31.52
C ASP A 24 -11.62 7.06 30.04
N ASP A 25 -12.71 6.99 29.27
CA ASP A 25 -12.58 6.86 27.81
C ASP A 25 -12.13 8.20 27.20
N PRO A 26 -10.98 8.25 26.51
CA PRO A 26 -10.50 9.48 25.91
C PRO A 26 -11.53 9.97 24.89
N LEU A 27 -11.97 11.21 25.05
CA LEU A 27 -12.82 11.89 24.07
C LEU A 27 -12.05 11.98 22.74
N VAL A 28 -12.49 11.22 21.75
CA VAL A 28 -11.94 11.26 20.38
C VAL A 28 -12.65 12.38 19.62
N THR A 29 -11.86 13.30 19.06
CA THR A 29 -12.42 14.37 18.22
C THR A 29 -12.61 13.87 16.78
N ILE A 30 -13.50 14.51 16.03
CA ILE A 30 -13.64 14.25 14.58
C ILE A 30 -12.31 14.50 13.87
N GLN A 31 -11.52 15.46 14.34
CA GLN A 31 -10.19 15.74 13.79
C GLN A 31 -9.26 14.54 13.98
N ASP A 32 -9.24 13.93 15.16
CA ASP A 32 -8.45 12.73 15.43
C ASP A 32 -8.83 11.56 14.50
N VAL A 33 -10.14 11.37 14.24
CA VAL A 33 -10.62 10.34 13.31
C VAL A 33 -10.13 10.61 11.88
N LEU A 34 -10.22 11.86 11.43
CA LEU A 34 -9.77 12.24 10.09
C LEU A 34 -8.25 12.10 9.92
N ASP A 35 -7.48 12.45 10.96
CA ASP A 35 -6.03 12.31 10.95
C ASP A 35 -5.60 10.83 10.92
N VAL A 36 -6.28 9.97 11.68
CA VAL A 36 -6.06 8.51 11.63
C VAL A 36 -6.43 7.93 10.26
N ASP A 37 -7.55 8.33 9.67
CA ASP A 37 -7.96 7.86 8.34
C ASP A 37 -6.94 8.27 7.26
N ARG A 38 -6.46 9.53 7.29
CA ARG A 38 -5.40 10.00 6.39
C ARG A 38 -4.12 9.17 6.57
N TYR A 39 -3.67 8.98 7.81
CA TYR A 39 -2.48 8.18 8.11
C TYR A 39 -2.61 6.73 7.61
N ASN A 40 -3.77 6.10 7.84
CA ASN A 40 -4.03 4.74 7.37
C ASN A 40 -4.01 4.65 5.85
N LYS A 41 -4.60 5.62 5.15
CA LYS A 41 -4.57 5.70 3.68
C LYS A 41 -3.17 5.89 3.14
N GLU A 42 -2.37 6.76 3.75
CA GLU A 42 -0.98 7.00 3.35
C GLU A 42 -0.11 5.74 3.57
N THR A 43 -0.29 5.08 4.71
CA THR A 43 0.40 3.83 5.05
C THR A 43 0.00 2.71 4.08
N ALA A 44 -1.30 2.54 3.83
CA ALA A 44 -1.81 1.55 2.87
C ALA A 44 -1.28 1.83 1.45
N ARG A 45 -1.20 3.10 1.04
CA ARG A 45 -0.63 3.50 -0.26
C ARG A 45 0.84 3.08 -0.38
N CYS A 46 1.63 3.24 0.68
CA CYS A 46 3.03 2.81 0.72
C CYS A 46 3.15 1.27 0.60
N LEU A 47 2.39 0.54 1.42
CA LEU A 47 2.43 -0.93 1.49
C LEU A 47 1.90 -1.59 0.21
N LEU A 48 0.81 -1.07 -0.35
CA LEU A 48 0.15 -1.65 -1.52
C LEU A 48 0.68 -1.08 -2.84
N GLY A 49 1.74 -0.28 -2.81
CA GLY A 49 2.35 0.29 -4.02
C GLY A 49 1.41 1.20 -4.81
N GLY A 50 0.59 1.97 -4.11
CA GLY A 50 -0.33 2.93 -4.72
C GLY A 50 -1.52 2.33 -5.46
N GLN A 51 -1.85 1.05 -5.21
CA GLN A 51 -3.01 0.40 -5.81
C GLN A 51 -4.32 0.92 -5.19
N ASP A 52 -5.29 1.19 -6.04
CA ASP A 52 -6.66 1.52 -5.63
C ASP A 52 -7.49 0.24 -5.48
N SER A 53 -8.23 0.10 -4.39
CA SER A 53 -9.12 -1.05 -4.17
C SER A 53 -10.25 -1.10 -5.20
N SER A 54 -10.69 0.04 -5.72
CA SER A 54 -11.81 0.14 -6.67
C SER A 54 -11.40 -0.09 -8.14
N VAL A 55 -10.10 -0.13 -8.44
CA VAL A 55 -9.60 -0.21 -9.82
C VAL A 55 -8.92 -1.56 -10.07
N CYS A 56 -9.34 -2.24 -11.13
CA CYS A 56 -8.63 -3.41 -11.64
C CYS A 56 -7.50 -2.98 -12.57
N THR A 57 -6.26 -3.31 -12.21
CA THR A 57 -5.07 -2.99 -13.00
C THR A 57 -4.74 -4.00 -14.09
N TYR A 58 -5.48 -5.10 -14.21
CA TYR A 58 -5.24 -6.11 -15.24
C TYR A 58 -5.24 -5.53 -16.68
N PRO A 59 -6.17 -4.64 -17.08
CA PRO A 59 -6.17 -4.02 -18.40
C PRO A 59 -4.98 -3.10 -18.66
N GLU A 60 -4.32 -2.62 -17.60
CA GLU A 60 -3.18 -1.70 -17.70
C GLU A 60 -1.86 -2.43 -18.00
N GLY A 61 -1.88 -3.76 -18.06
CA GLY A 61 -0.72 -4.59 -18.39
C GLY A 61 0.27 -4.74 -17.24
N TYR A 62 1.55 -4.87 -17.57
CA TYR A 62 2.59 -5.10 -16.58
C TYR A 62 2.81 -3.87 -15.68
N LYS A 63 2.60 -4.05 -14.37
CA LYS A 63 2.91 -3.05 -13.35
C LYS A 63 4.24 -3.40 -12.67
N PRO A 64 5.26 -2.52 -12.73
CA PRO A 64 6.56 -2.79 -12.10
C PRO A 64 6.48 -3.04 -10.60
N ARG A 65 5.54 -2.40 -9.91
CA ARG A 65 5.24 -2.59 -8.50
C ARG A 65 3.75 -2.82 -8.34
N GLN A 66 3.37 -4.02 -7.93
CA GLN A 66 1.99 -4.35 -7.59
C GLN A 66 1.94 -5.60 -6.70
N PRO A 67 1.24 -5.56 -5.55
CA PRO A 67 0.90 -6.78 -4.83
C PRO A 67 -0.06 -7.64 -5.65
N LEU A 68 0.28 -8.92 -5.81
CA LEU A 68 -0.60 -9.93 -6.42
C LEU A 68 -1.02 -10.94 -5.36
N PHE A 69 -2.29 -11.33 -5.40
CA PHE A 69 -2.88 -12.29 -4.49
C PHE A 69 -3.20 -13.58 -5.26
N ALA A 70 -2.70 -14.73 -4.78
CA ALA A 70 -2.99 -16.00 -5.42
C ALA A 70 -4.37 -16.50 -4.97
N CYS A 71 -5.36 -16.53 -5.89
CA CYS A 71 -6.71 -17.01 -5.56
C CYS A 71 -6.79 -18.53 -5.72
N LEU A 72 -6.79 -19.26 -4.60
CA LEU A 72 -6.80 -20.72 -4.57
C LEU A 72 -8.17 -21.31 -4.94
N THR A 73 -9.25 -20.54 -4.80
CA THR A 73 -10.59 -20.95 -5.22
C THR A 73 -10.73 -20.95 -6.74
N CYS A 74 -10.23 -19.92 -7.42
CA CYS A 74 -10.38 -19.78 -8.88
C CYS A 74 -9.27 -20.49 -9.67
N THR A 75 -8.05 -20.47 -9.15
CA THR A 75 -6.88 -21.05 -9.81
C THR A 75 -6.11 -21.93 -8.82
N PRO A 76 -6.64 -23.12 -8.50
CA PRO A 76 -5.95 -24.05 -7.62
C PRO A 76 -4.63 -24.53 -8.25
N PRO A 77 -3.67 -25.00 -7.44
CA PRO A 77 -2.45 -25.63 -7.94
C PRO A 77 -2.77 -26.82 -8.88
N PRO A 78 -1.95 -27.08 -9.91
CA PRO A 78 -0.65 -26.46 -10.20
C PRO A 78 -0.71 -25.20 -11.07
N ASN A 79 -1.88 -24.85 -11.63
CA ASN A 79 -1.99 -23.80 -12.64
C ASN A 79 -1.65 -22.41 -12.08
N GLY A 80 -2.12 -22.12 -10.86
CA GLY A 80 -1.89 -20.84 -10.17
C GLY A 80 -2.47 -19.63 -10.93
N GLY A 81 -2.64 -18.51 -10.22
CA GLY A 81 -3.18 -17.29 -10.82
C GLY A 81 -3.18 -16.15 -9.81
N GLY A 82 -2.69 -14.99 -10.25
CA GLY A 82 -2.62 -13.78 -9.43
C GLY A 82 -3.74 -12.81 -9.78
N VAL A 83 -4.36 -12.22 -8.75
CA VAL A 83 -5.31 -11.12 -8.90
C VAL A 83 -4.75 -9.87 -8.23
N CYS A 84 -5.05 -8.69 -8.78
CA CYS A 84 -4.66 -7.40 -8.20
C CYS A 84 -5.43 -7.10 -6.91
N TYR A 85 -5.00 -6.06 -6.17
CA TYR A 85 -5.64 -5.67 -4.92
C TYR A 85 -7.15 -5.40 -5.09
N GLY A 86 -7.55 -4.65 -6.11
CA GLY A 86 -8.97 -4.35 -6.31
C GLY A 86 -9.84 -5.56 -6.63
N CYS A 87 -9.37 -6.45 -7.49
CA CYS A 87 -10.07 -7.71 -7.74
C CYS A 87 -10.12 -8.61 -6.49
N SER A 88 -9.09 -8.56 -5.64
CA SER A 88 -9.03 -9.37 -4.43
C SER A 88 -10.14 -9.03 -3.43
N VAL A 89 -10.59 -7.77 -3.40
CA VAL A 89 -11.61 -7.28 -2.45
C VAL A 89 -13.00 -7.14 -3.07
N HIS A 90 -13.14 -6.93 -4.38
CA HIS A 90 -14.47 -6.74 -5.01
C HIS A 90 -14.95 -7.91 -5.87
N CYS A 91 -14.05 -8.66 -6.50
CA CYS A 91 -14.43 -9.78 -7.38
C CYS A 91 -14.22 -11.15 -6.70
N HIS A 92 -13.31 -11.20 -5.74
CA HIS A 92 -12.88 -12.41 -5.05
C HIS A 92 -13.00 -12.28 -3.53
N GLU A 93 -13.95 -11.46 -3.07
CA GLU A 93 -14.29 -11.37 -1.66
C GLU A 93 -14.72 -12.77 -1.16
N GLY A 94 -14.25 -13.16 0.02
CA GLY A 94 -14.54 -14.48 0.60
C GLY A 94 -13.84 -15.68 -0.06
N HIS A 95 -13.16 -15.50 -1.20
CA HIS A 95 -12.36 -16.58 -1.79
C HIS A 95 -11.07 -16.83 -0.99
N MET A 96 -10.63 -18.08 -0.97
CA MET A 96 -9.38 -18.46 -0.34
C MET A 96 -8.20 -17.90 -1.15
N LYS A 97 -7.34 -17.16 -0.46
CA LYS A 97 -6.09 -16.62 -0.99
C LYS A 97 -4.92 -17.30 -0.29
N ALA A 98 -3.82 -17.51 -1.00
CA ALA A 98 -2.62 -18.06 -0.37
C ALA A 98 -2.06 -17.07 0.66
N SER A 99 -1.76 -17.55 1.86
CA SER A 99 -1.15 -16.73 2.93
C SER A 99 0.34 -16.50 2.72
N PHE A 100 0.99 -17.32 1.88
CA PHE A 100 2.39 -17.18 1.49
C PHE A 100 2.53 -17.47 -0.01
N ASN A 101 3.51 -16.83 -0.65
CA ASN A 101 3.85 -17.09 -2.04
C ASN A 101 5.19 -17.85 -2.12
N PRO A 102 5.19 -19.20 -2.16
CA PRO A 102 6.43 -19.97 -2.33
C PRO A 102 7.12 -19.71 -3.67
N HIS A 103 6.36 -19.21 -4.64
CA HIS A 103 6.82 -18.91 -5.99
C HIS A 103 7.16 -17.43 -6.14
N ASN A 104 7.35 -16.70 -5.03
CA ASN A 104 7.79 -15.32 -5.10
C ASN A 104 9.17 -15.26 -5.76
N MET A 105 9.21 -14.77 -6.99
CA MET A 105 10.44 -14.54 -7.71
C MET A 105 10.94 -13.15 -7.33
N TYR A 106 12.00 -13.11 -6.53
CA TYR A 106 12.64 -11.85 -6.19
C TYR A 106 13.35 -11.27 -7.42
N ASN A 107 13.36 -9.94 -7.52
CA ASN A 107 13.99 -9.23 -8.62
C ASN A 107 15.52 -9.15 -8.45
N ASP A 108 16.17 -8.43 -9.37
CA ASP A 108 17.62 -8.21 -9.43
C ASP A 108 18.23 -7.76 -8.08
N ASN A 109 17.47 -7.00 -7.27
CA ASN A 109 17.93 -6.57 -5.95
C ASN A 109 18.28 -7.76 -5.03
N PHE A 110 17.54 -8.87 -5.12
CA PHE A 110 17.84 -10.09 -4.36
C PHE A 110 19.05 -10.86 -4.91
N ALA A 111 19.30 -10.74 -6.22
CA ALA A 111 20.50 -11.28 -6.84
C ALA A 111 21.75 -10.40 -6.60
N GLY A 112 21.61 -9.31 -5.83
CA GLY A 112 22.68 -8.33 -5.61
C GLY A 112 23.01 -7.52 -6.87
N VAL A 113 22.09 -7.43 -7.82
CA VAL A 113 22.26 -6.70 -9.08
C VAL A 113 21.45 -5.41 -9.03
N PHE A 114 22.11 -4.29 -9.22
CA PHE A 114 21.49 -2.96 -9.07
C PHE A 114 21.80 -2.04 -10.24
N CYS A 115 21.05 -0.94 -10.32
CA CYS A 115 21.20 0.13 -11.30
C CYS A 115 20.99 -0.34 -12.76
N VAL A 116 21.02 0.61 -13.71
CA VAL A 116 21.00 0.31 -15.15
C VAL A 116 22.25 -0.43 -15.62
N CYS A 117 23.35 -0.36 -14.86
CA CYS A 117 24.60 -1.03 -15.21
C CYS A 117 24.59 -2.55 -14.96
N LYS A 118 23.60 -3.07 -14.21
CA LYS A 118 23.40 -4.51 -13.95
C LYS A 118 24.65 -5.26 -13.49
N LYS A 119 25.47 -4.61 -12.65
CA LYS A 119 26.65 -5.21 -12.02
C LYS A 119 26.28 -5.78 -10.65
N LEU A 120 26.97 -6.86 -10.25
CA LEU A 120 26.87 -7.42 -8.91
C LEU A 120 27.46 -6.45 -7.88
N PHE A 121 26.83 -6.38 -6.71
CA PHE A 121 27.33 -5.68 -5.53
C PHE A 121 28.11 -6.64 -4.62
N PRO A 122 29.24 -6.21 -4.00
CA PRO A 122 29.89 -4.91 -4.14
C PRO A 122 30.61 -4.80 -5.49
N ASN A 123 30.48 -3.67 -6.17
CA ASN A 123 31.25 -3.39 -7.37
C ASN A 123 32.50 -2.57 -7.02
N GLU A 124 33.33 -2.26 -8.02
CA GLU A 124 34.56 -1.47 -7.84
C GLU A 124 34.30 0.03 -7.55
N ILE A 125 33.04 0.48 -7.63
CA ILE A 125 32.65 1.88 -7.48
C ILE A 125 32.05 2.08 -6.08
N ASP A 126 32.84 2.64 -5.18
CA ASP A 126 32.38 3.05 -3.85
C ASP A 126 31.69 4.44 -3.94
N GLU A 127 30.49 4.47 -4.54
CA GLU A 127 29.67 5.68 -4.60
C GLU A 127 28.31 5.50 -3.91
N PRO A 128 27.71 6.57 -3.35
CA PRO A 128 26.38 6.48 -2.76
C PRO A 128 25.33 6.13 -3.83
N MET A 129 24.33 5.35 -3.43
CA MET A 129 23.22 4.96 -4.30
C MET A 129 21.90 5.63 -3.86
N LEU A 130 21.06 5.98 -4.83
CA LEU A 130 19.72 6.50 -4.61
C LEU A 130 18.68 5.41 -4.89
N GLN A 131 17.76 5.18 -3.93
CA GLN A 131 16.62 4.30 -4.15
C GLN A 131 15.47 5.06 -4.80
N CYS A 132 14.93 4.48 -5.86
CA CYS A 132 13.73 4.95 -6.53
C CYS A 132 12.48 4.67 -5.70
N ALA A 133 11.69 5.69 -5.35
CA ALA A 133 10.45 5.50 -4.58
C ALA A 133 9.31 4.81 -5.36
N VAL A 134 9.40 4.71 -6.69
CA VAL A 134 8.34 4.15 -7.56
C VAL A 134 8.55 2.66 -7.84
N CYS A 135 9.74 2.28 -8.30
CA CYS A 135 10.11 0.91 -8.64
C CYS A 135 11.03 0.23 -7.61
N GLU A 136 11.46 0.93 -6.55
CA GLU A 136 12.30 0.43 -5.46
C GLU A 136 13.68 -0.13 -5.87
N ASP A 137 14.13 0.16 -7.09
CA ASP A 137 15.50 -0.15 -7.52
C ASP A 137 16.50 0.91 -7.06
N TRP A 138 17.74 0.47 -6.88
CA TRP A 138 18.87 1.31 -6.47
C TRP A 138 19.70 1.75 -7.67
N PHE A 139 20.05 3.03 -7.72
CA PHE A 139 20.82 3.62 -8.81
C PHE A 139 22.07 4.33 -8.30
N HIS A 140 23.18 4.09 -8.98
CA HIS A 140 24.38 4.90 -8.85
C HIS A 140 24.11 6.35 -9.23
N LEU A 141 24.62 7.31 -8.46
CA LEU A 141 24.50 8.74 -8.77
C LEU A 141 25.10 9.07 -10.14
N SER A 142 26.24 8.47 -10.48
CA SER A 142 26.91 8.63 -11.78
C SER A 142 26.09 8.14 -13.00
N HIS A 143 25.13 7.24 -12.78
CA HIS A 143 24.26 6.70 -13.82
C HIS A 143 22.86 7.34 -13.82
N LEU A 144 22.66 8.42 -13.06
CA LEU A 144 21.49 9.29 -13.17
C LEU A 144 21.81 10.40 -14.20
N ASP A 145 20.93 10.62 -15.18
CA ASP A 145 21.17 11.45 -16.37
C ASP A 145 21.63 12.90 -16.06
N GLU A 146 22.40 13.50 -16.98
CA GLU A 146 23.04 14.83 -16.88
C GLU A 146 22.06 16.00 -16.62
N LYS A 147 20.76 15.81 -16.88
CA LYS A 147 19.70 16.82 -16.60
C LYS A 147 19.49 17.10 -15.10
N LEU A 148 20.06 16.29 -14.22
CA LEU A 148 20.08 16.54 -12.76
C LEU A 148 21.21 17.48 -12.34
N ASN A 149 22.21 17.73 -13.20
CA ASN A 149 23.33 18.63 -12.89
C ASN A 149 23.04 20.12 -13.18
N THR A 150 21.90 20.44 -13.82
CA THR A 150 21.56 21.82 -14.21
C THR A 150 20.68 22.56 -13.21
N THR A 151 20.14 21.91 -12.16
CA THR A 151 19.47 22.62 -11.06
C THR A 151 20.49 23.08 -10.01
N ARG A 152 21.46 23.88 -10.46
CA ARG A 152 22.20 24.80 -9.58
C ARG A 152 21.26 25.97 -9.31
N ASP A 153 20.47 25.84 -8.26
CA ASP A 153 19.94 26.91 -7.40
C ASP A 153 19.13 26.22 -6.31
N ILE A 154 19.87 25.70 -5.34
CA ILE A 154 19.37 24.97 -4.18
C ILE A 154 18.96 26.02 -3.16
N ASP A 155 17.77 26.62 -3.29
CA ASP A 155 17.19 27.39 -2.18
C ASP A 155 15.66 27.29 -2.05
N GLU A 156 14.90 26.82 -3.05
CA GLU A 156 13.42 26.71 -2.91
C GLU A 156 12.77 25.55 -3.70
N VAL A 157 13.16 24.29 -3.49
CA VAL A 157 12.25 23.17 -3.84
C VAL A 157 12.58 21.91 -3.05
N ALA A 158 11.78 21.65 -2.01
CA ALA A 158 11.77 20.40 -1.26
C ALA A 158 11.15 19.22 -2.05
N ASP A 159 11.23 19.21 -3.40
CA ASP A 159 10.26 18.44 -4.18
C ASP A 159 10.76 17.82 -5.51
N THR A 160 12.08 17.76 -5.82
CA THR A 160 12.59 17.06 -7.03
C THR A 160 13.86 16.20 -6.87
N GLN A 161 14.03 15.61 -5.69
CA GLN A 161 14.33 14.17 -5.53
C GLN A 161 13.13 13.29 -6.04
N SER A 162 12.22 13.94 -6.76
CA SER A 162 11.04 13.45 -7.43
C SER A 162 11.39 12.49 -8.54
N LEU A 163 10.77 11.33 -8.40
CA LEU A 163 10.37 10.46 -9.50
C LEU A 163 11.51 9.87 -10.30
N VAL A 164 12.52 9.27 -9.65
CA VAL A 164 13.22 8.20 -10.38
C VAL A 164 12.16 7.15 -10.71
N CYS A 165 11.82 7.05 -11.98
CA CYS A 165 11.44 5.87 -12.76
C CYS A 165 11.48 6.32 -14.23
N TYR A 166 12.67 6.58 -14.78
CA TYR A 166 12.88 6.88 -16.22
C TYR A 166 12.74 5.63 -17.10
N LYS A 167 11.70 4.81 -16.91
CA LYS A 167 11.36 3.77 -17.90
C LYS A 167 10.56 4.39 -19.05
N ASN A 168 11.28 5.17 -19.84
CA ASN A 168 11.06 5.22 -21.29
C ASN A 168 12.39 5.03 -22.04
N PHE A 169 13.29 4.18 -21.52
CA PHE A 169 14.08 3.35 -22.43
C PHE A 169 13.13 2.33 -23.04
N LEU A 170 12.41 2.77 -24.08
CA LEU A 170 11.92 1.88 -25.12
C LEU A 170 13.14 1.10 -25.61
N VAL A 171 13.32 -0.12 -25.12
CA VAL A 171 14.01 -1.13 -25.92
C VAL A 171 12.98 -1.63 -26.93
N LEU A 172 12.65 -0.77 -27.89
CA LEU A 172 12.00 -1.14 -29.15
C LEU A 172 12.57 -0.27 -30.26
N SER A 173 13.74 -0.68 -30.73
CA SER A 173 14.12 -0.70 -32.16
C SER A 173 15.36 -1.57 -32.31
#